data_AF-A0A2N2TA51-F1
#
_entry.id   AF-A0A2N2TA51-F1
#
_cell.length_a   1.000
_cell.length_b   1.000
_cell.length_c   1.000
_cell.angle_alpha   90.00
_cell.angle_beta   90.00
_cell.angle_gamma   90.00
#
_symmetry.space_group_name_H-M   'P 1'
#
loop_
_entity.id
_entity.type
_entity.pdbx_description
1 polymer ?
#
loop_
_entity_poly.entity_id
_entity_poly.type
_entity_poly.pdbx_seq_one_letter_code
_entity_poly.pdbx_strand_id
1 'polypeptide(L)'
;MAEESDQEKTEPASPQRLEKAREEGQVVQSRELGTFVVLMVGGATLWTMASGLGLTLSHIMRNGLQFNPGIARDTSHVMAQLSSQFFEAALALSPFLAVVVVATLASPLLLRGWLFSAKAFA
;
A
#
# COMPACT_ATOMS: atom_id res chain seq x y z
N MET A 1 -23.04 9.98 -49.96
CA MET A 1 -22.87 11.08 -48.99
C MET A 1 -21.46 10.90 -48.43
N ALA A 2 -20.50 11.51 -49.12
CA ALA A 2 -19.93 12.81 -48.75
C ALA A 2 -18.99 12.62 -47.55
N GLU A 3 -17.71 12.54 -47.91
CA GLU A 3 -16.53 12.59 -47.05
C GLU A 3 -16.68 13.69 -46.00
N GLU A 4 -16.29 13.45 -44.75
CA GLU A 4 -15.91 14.56 -43.88
C GLU A 4 -15.00 14.08 -42.72
N SER A 5 -13.71 14.23 -43.01
CA SER A 5 -12.74 14.80 -42.07
C SER A 5 -12.23 13.89 -40.95
N ASP A 6 -11.34 12.98 -41.36
CA ASP A 6 -10.21 12.52 -40.55
C ASP A 6 -9.19 13.67 -40.37
N GLN A 7 -9.67 14.87 -40.04
CA GLN A 7 -8.81 15.99 -39.64
C GLN A 7 -8.22 15.61 -38.30
N GLU A 8 -6.91 15.37 -38.31
CA GLU A 8 -6.07 15.45 -37.13
C GLU A 8 -6.39 16.76 -36.41
N LYS A 9 -7.25 16.67 -35.40
CA LYS A 9 -7.76 17.81 -34.66
C LYS A 9 -6.62 18.32 -33.79
N THR A 10 -5.85 19.25 -34.33
CA THR A 10 -4.65 19.84 -33.73
C THR A 10 -4.97 20.92 -32.68
N GLU A 11 -6.25 21.28 -32.53
CA GLU A 11 -6.68 22.25 -31.52
C GLU A 11 -6.88 21.60 -30.15
N PRO A 12 -6.44 22.28 -29.07
CA PRO A 12 -6.64 21.80 -27.71
C PRO A 12 -8.14 21.71 -27.38
N ALA A 13 -8.51 20.71 -26.57
CA ALA A 13 -9.91 20.51 -26.17
C ALA A 13 -10.47 21.76 -25.45
N SER A 14 -11.69 22.16 -25.82
CA SER A 14 -12.37 23.29 -25.18
C SER A 14 -12.59 23.03 -23.67
N PRO A 15 -12.62 24.07 -22.82
CA PRO A 15 -12.78 23.92 -21.37
C PRO A 15 -14.04 23.12 -20.98
N GLN A 16 -15.16 23.32 -21.68
CA GLN A 16 -16.39 22.54 -21.47
C GLN A 16 -16.24 21.04 -21.82
N ARG A 17 -15.41 20.71 -22.83
CA ARG A 17 -15.10 19.30 -23.16
C ARG A 17 -14.20 18.66 -22.10
N LEU A 18 -13.26 19.40 -21.52
CA LEU A 18 -12.42 18.91 -20.42
C LEU A 18 -13.22 18.71 -19.12
N GLU A 19 -14.15 19.61 -18.83
CA GLU A 19 -15.09 19.46 -17.69
C GLU A 19 -15.97 18.23 -17.87
N LYS A 20 -16.56 18.06 -19.06
CA LYS A 20 -17.38 16.89 -19.38
C LYS A 20 -16.59 15.58 -19.35
N ALA A 21 -15.33 15.58 -19.82
CA ALA A 21 -14.45 14.42 -19.70
C ALA A 21 -14.13 14.06 -18.24
N ARG A 22 -13.95 15.06 -17.36
CA ARG A 22 -13.79 14.84 -15.92
C ARG A 22 -15.07 14.30 -15.27
N GLU A 23 -16.24 14.83 -15.64
CA GLU A 23 -17.55 14.32 -15.19
C GLU A 23 -17.82 12.90 -15.67
N GLU A 24 -17.37 12.55 -16.87
CA GLU A 24 -17.45 11.20 -17.45
C GLU A 24 -16.36 10.26 -16.90
N GLY A 25 -15.48 10.75 -16.01
CA GLY A 25 -14.45 9.94 -15.35
C GLY A 25 -13.19 9.67 -16.19
N GLN A 26 -13.10 10.27 -17.38
CA GLN A 26 -11.92 10.23 -18.26
C GLN A 26 -10.82 11.17 -17.75
N VAL A 27 -10.26 10.85 -16.59
CA VAL A 27 -9.08 11.53 -16.04
C VAL A 27 -7.84 10.71 -16.40
N VAL A 28 -6.82 11.34 -16.99
CA VAL A 28 -5.55 10.67 -17.32
C VAL A 28 -4.93 10.13 -16.03
N GLN A 29 -4.87 8.80 -15.92
CA GLN A 29 -4.32 8.12 -14.76
C GLN A 29 -2.83 7.85 -14.98
N SER A 30 -1.95 8.59 -14.29
CA SER A 30 -0.56 8.16 -14.16
C SER A 30 -0.50 7.01 -13.16
N ARG A 31 -0.46 5.77 -13.68
CA ARG A 31 -0.24 4.57 -12.86
C ARG A 31 1.04 4.68 -12.03
N GLU A 32 2.03 5.41 -12.54
CA GLU A 32 3.32 5.58 -11.90
C GLU A 32 3.26 6.45 -10.64
N LEU A 33 2.39 7.46 -10.61
CA LEU A 33 2.20 8.27 -9.40
C LEU A 33 1.64 7.43 -8.25
N GLY A 34 0.77 6.47 -8.55
CA GLY A 34 0.20 5.61 -7.52
C GLY A 34 1.26 4.75 -6.85
N THR A 35 2.10 4.11 -7.68
CA THR A 35 3.27 3.35 -7.24
C THR A 35 4.26 4.21 -6.46
N PHE A 36 4.53 5.43 -6.94
CA PHE A 36 5.44 6.37 -6.26
C PHE A 36 4.98 6.70 -4.84
N VAL A 37 3.69 7.02 -4.65
CA VAL A 37 3.13 7.32 -3.32
C VAL A 37 3.28 6.12 -2.39
N VAL A 38 2.96 4.91 -2.86
CA VAL A 38 3.07 3.70 -2.03
C VAL A 38 4.53 3.42 -1.66
N LEU A 39 5.48 3.57 -2.59
CA LEU A 39 6.90 3.40 -2.32
C LEU A 39 7.42 4.42 -1.31
N MET A 40 7.07 5.69 -1.45
CA MET A 40 7.50 6.75 -0.52
C MET A 40 6.93 6.55 0.88
N VAL A 41 5.63 6.28 0.98
CA VAL A 41 4.97 6.05 2.28
C VAL A 41 5.48 4.76 2.93
N GLY A 42 5.63 3.68 2.15
CA GLY A 42 6.17 2.41 2.62
C GLY A 42 7.60 2.55 3.12
N GLY A 43 8.46 3.22 2.35
CA GLY A 43 9.85 3.49 2.74
C GLY A 43 9.95 4.35 4.00
N ALA A 44 9.17 5.44 4.10
CA ALA A 44 9.15 6.29 5.28
C ALA A 44 8.68 5.54 6.52
N THR A 45 7.63 4.72 6.39
CA THR A 45 7.09 3.91 7.50
C THR A 45 8.09 2.87 7.97
N LEU A 46 8.77 2.18 7.06
CA LEU A 46 9.83 1.24 7.43
C LEU A 46 10.99 1.95 8.12
N TRP A 47 11.38 3.14 7.65
CA TRP A 47 12.45 3.93 8.27
C TRP A 47 12.11 4.27 9.71
N THR A 48 10.90 4.77 9.98
CA THR A 48 10.50 5.15 11.35
C THR A 48 10.38 3.94 12.27
N MET A 49 10.00 2.78 11.74
CA MET A 49 9.86 1.53 12.50
C MET A 49 11.15 0.70 12.59
N ALA A 50 12.20 1.06 11.86
CA ALA A 50 13.41 0.23 11.70
C ALA A 50 14.07 -0.14 13.03
N SER A 51 14.18 0.81 13.96
CA SER A 51 14.77 0.58 15.29
C SER A 51 13.92 -0.38 16.12
N GLY A 52 12.61 -0.18 16.15
CA GLY A 52 11.67 -1.06 16.86
C GLY A 52 11.69 -2.49 16.31
N LEU A 53 11.59 -2.64 14.99
CA LEU A 53 11.66 -3.94 14.33
C LEU A 53 13.02 -4.64 14.58
N GLY A 54 14.12 -3.89 14.55
CA GLY A 54 15.45 -4.42 14.86
C GLY A 54 15.57 -4.95 16.29
N LEU A 55 14.96 -4.27 17.26
CA LEU A 55 14.91 -4.72 18.66
C LEU A 55 14.07 -5.97 18.81
N THR A 56 12.86 -6.00 18.24
CA THR A 56 11.97 -7.18 18.26
C THR A 56 12.65 -8.39 17.63
N LEU A 57 13.29 -8.22 16.48
CA LEU A 57 13.99 -9.31 15.79
C LEU A 57 15.18 -9.82 16.62
N SER A 58 15.93 -8.92 17.25
CA SER A 58 17.01 -9.28 18.17
C SER A 58 16.51 -10.04 19.40
N HIS A 59 15.35 -9.66 19.93
CA HIS A 59 14.71 -10.33 21.06
C HIS A 59 14.26 -11.76 20.68
N ILE A 60 13.59 -11.91 19.54
CA ILE A 60 13.18 -13.22 18.99
C ILE A 60 14.40 -14.12 18.79
N MET A 61 15.47 -13.60 18.18
CA MET A 61 16.71 -14.36 17.96
C MET A 61 17.36 -14.79 19.27
N ARG A 62 17.49 -13.89 20.25
CA ARG A 62 18.06 -14.24 21.56
C ARG A 62 17.22 -15.31 22.26
N ASN A 63 15.90 -15.17 22.25
CA ASN A 63 15.01 -16.10 22.92
C ASN A 63 14.90 -17.45 22.21
N GLY A 64 14.99 -17.47 20.87
CA GLY A 64 14.96 -18.70 20.08
C GLY A 64 16.27 -19.47 20.09
N LEU A 65 17.41 -18.80 20.29
CA LEU A 65 18.74 -19.41 20.32
C LEU A 65 19.27 -19.65 21.74
N GLN A 66 18.61 -19.15 22.78
CA GLN A 66 18.96 -19.45 24.16
C GLN A 66 18.55 -20.87 24.54
N PHE A 67 19.51 -21.62 25.08
CA PHE A 67 19.29 -22.99 25.55
C PHE A 67 18.61 -22.95 26.93
N ASN A 68 17.31 -23.25 26.99
CA ASN A 68 16.57 -23.35 28.24
C ASN A 68 16.45 -24.83 28.67
N PRO A 69 16.95 -25.23 29.84
CA PRO A 69 16.82 -26.61 30.34
C PRO A 69 15.37 -27.13 30.43
N GLY A 70 14.37 -26.24 30.51
CA GLY A 70 12.95 -26.59 30.46
C GLY A 70 12.47 -27.06 29.09
N ILE A 71 13.08 -26.57 28.00
CA ILE A 71 12.77 -26.95 26.62
C ILE A 71 13.15 -28.41 26.33
N ALA A 72 14.22 -28.91 26.97
CA ALA A 72 14.67 -30.29 26.82
C ALA A 72 13.74 -31.32 27.49
N ARG A 73 12.82 -30.87 28.37
CA ARG A 73 11.93 -31.74 29.14
C ARG A 73 10.50 -31.78 28.62
N ASP A 74 10.04 -30.75 27.92
CA ASP A 74 8.66 -30.67 27.45
C ASP A 74 8.55 -29.93 26.11
N THR A 75 8.15 -30.67 25.07
CA THR A 75 7.98 -30.14 23.71
C THR A 75 6.82 -29.13 23.62
N SER A 76 5.85 -29.16 24.54
CA SER A 76 4.74 -28.20 24.56
C SER A 76 5.21 -26.76 24.82
N HIS A 77 6.27 -26.59 25.62
CA HIS A 77 6.88 -25.28 25.86
C HIS A 77 7.50 -24.67 24.60
N VAL A 78 8.05 -25.50 23.71
CA VAL A 78 8.61 -25.05 22.43
C VAL A 78 7.51 -24.49 21.53
N MET A 79 6.39 -25.21 21.40
CA MET A 79 5.28 -24.77 20.55
C MET A 79 4.64 -23.47 21.07
N ALA A 80 4.46 -23.36 22.39
CA ALA A 80 3.95 -22.14 23.01
C ALA A 80 4.88 -20.94 22.76
N GLN A 81 6.20 -21.12 22.93
CA GLN A 81 7.19 -20.08 22.68
C GLN A 81 7.26 -19.66 21.20
N LEU A 82 7.17 -20.61 20.28
CA LEU A 82 7.14 -20.33 18.85
C LEU A 82 5.90 -19.50 18.48
N SER A 83 4.75 -19.88 19.05
CA SER A 83 3.50 -19.15 18.83
C SER A 83 3.57 -17.71 19.36
N SER A 84 4.14 -17.49 20.55
CA SER A 84 4.28 -16.15 21.11
C SER A 84 5.23 -15.28 20.29
N GLN A 85 6.36 -15.84 19.83
CA GLN A 85 7.31 -15.14 18.96
C GLN A 85 6.70 -14.79 17.60
N PHE A 86 5.88 -15.68 17.04
CA PHE A 86 5.14 -15.40 15.81
C PHE A 86 4.17 -14.24 15.99
N PHE A 87 3.36 -14.24 17.05
CA PHE A 87 2.44 -13.15 17.33
C PHE A 87 3.16 -11.83 17.62
N GLU A 88 4.28 -11.86 18.34
CA GLU A 88 5.12 -10.69 18.59
C GLU A 88 5.62 -10.07 17.27
N ALA A 89 6.14 -10.89 16.35
CA ALA A 89 6.58 -10.45 15.03
C ALA A 89 5.42 -9.91 14.16
N ALA A 90 4.30 -10.63 14.14
CA ALA A 90 3.11 -10.23 13.37
C ALA A 90 2.55 -8.90 13.88
N LEU A 91 2.49 -8.71 15.19
CA LEU A 91 2.01 -7.48 15.80
C LEU A 91 2.96 -6.32 15.56
N ALA A 92 4.27 -6.56 15.55
CA ALA A 92 5.28 -5.57 15.20
C ALA A 92 5.21 -5.12 13.73
N LEU A 93 4.84 -6.01 12.81
CA LEU A 93 4.64 -5.70 11.38
C LEU A 93 3.26 -5.12 11.06
N SER A 94 2.27 -5.32 11.93
CA SER A 94 0.89 -4.87 11.71
C SER A 94 0.73 -3.39 11.37
N PRO A 95 1.47 -2.43 11.99
CA PRO A 95 1.31 -1.01 11.66
C PRO A 95 1.79 -0.72 10.24
N PHE A 96 2.89 -1.35 9.82
CA PHE A 96 3.42 -1.20 8.47
C PHE A 96 2.42 -1.69 7.42
N LEU A 97 1.86 -2.88 7.62
CA LEU A 97 0.85 -3.44 6.72
C LEU A 97 -0.41 -2.55 6.65
N ALA A 98 -0.89 -2.05 7.79
CA ALA A 98 -2.02 -1.15 7.85
C ALA A 98 -1.76 0.14 7.05
N VAL A 99 -0.59 0.76 7.22
CA VAL A 99 -0.21 1.97 6.48
C VAL A 99 -0.12 1.71 4.98
N VAL A 100 0.45 0.59 4.54
CA VAL A 100 0.53 0.25 3.12
C VAL A 100 -0.86 0.05 2.51
N VAL A 101 -1.77 -0.63 3.21
CA VAL A 101 -3.17 -0.78 2.78
C VAL A 101 -3.83 0.59 2.64
N VAL A 102 -3.70 1.45 3.65
CA VAL A 102 -4.27 2.80 3.62
C VAL A 102 -3.66 3.62 2.48
N ALA A 103 -2.34 3.58 2.27
CA ALA A 103 -1.67 4.30 1.19
C ALA A 103 -2.15 3.83 -0.17
N THR A 104 -2.35 2.52 -0.35
CA THR A 104 -2.82 1.94 -1.60
C THR A 104 -4.27 2.34 -1.90
N LEU A 105 -5.14 2.36 -0.89
CA LEU A 105 -6.54 2.77 -1.01
C LEU A 105 -6.70 4.28 -1.17
N ALA A 106 -5.84 5.07 -0.52
CA ALA A 106 -5.87 6.53 -0.57
C ALA A 106 -5.21 7.10 -1.84
N SER A 107 -4.28 6.38 -2.45
CA SER A 107 -3.54 6.85 -3.62
C SER A 107 -4.44 7.24 -4.81
N PRO A 108 -5.46 6.44 -5.20
CA PRO A 108 -6.43 6.86 -6.22
C PRO A 108 -7.21 8.12 -5.86
N LEU A 109 -7.54 8.30 -4.57
CA LEU A 109 -8.29 9.47 -4.07
C LEU A 109 -7.45 10.75 -4.15
N LEU A 110 -6.16 10.66 -3.79
CA LEU A 110 -5.22 11.78 -3.88
C LEU A 110 -4.95 12.19 -5.34
N LEU A 111 -4.92 11.23 -6.26
CA LEU A 111 -4.60 11.48 -7.67
C LEU A 111 -5.81 11.94 -8.50
N ARG A 112 -7.02 11.44 -8.22
CA ARG A 112 -8.26 11.87 -8.91
C ARG A 112 -8.82 13.19 -8.39
N GLY A 113 -8.46 13.62 -7.18
CA GLY A 113 -9.31 14.54 -6.43
C GLY A 113 -10.68 13.89 -6.13
N TRP A 114 -11.59 14.62 -5.48
CA TRP A 114 -12.91 14.11 -5.08
C TRP A 114 -13.90 13.94 -6.26
N LEU A 115 -13.42 13.49 -7.43
CA LEU A 115 -14.23 13.21 -8.62
C LEU A 115 -14.83 11.80 -8.52
N PHE A 116 -15.93 11.69 -7.77
CA PHE A 116 -16.80 10.52 -7.80
C PHE A 116 -17.72 10.60 -9.03
N SER A 117 -17.37 9.92 -10.12
CA SER A 117 -18.28 9.73 -11.25
C SER A 117 -18.93 8.35 -11.17
N ALA A 118 -20.25 8.32 -10.96
CA ALA A 118 -21.04 7.08 -10.97
C ALA A 118 -21.02 6.36 -12.34
N LYS A 119 -20.70 7.09 -13.42
CA LYS A 119 -20.53 6.51 -14.76
C LYS A 119 -19.22 5.72 -14.91
N ALA A 120 -18.24 5.92 -14.04
CA ALA A 120 -16.97 5.20 -14.10
C ALA A 120 -17.04 3.78 -13.49
N PHE A 121 -18.19 3.41 -12.90
CA PHE A 121 -18.46 2.08 -12.35
C PHE A 121 -19.44 1.25 -13.19
N ALA A 122 -19.97 1.81 -14.29
CA ALA A 122 -20.85 1.14 -15.26
C ALA A 122 -20.05 0.77 -16.52
#